data_AF-A0A7Y6MDG6-F1
#
_entry.id   AF-A0A7Y6MDG6-F1
#
_cell.length_a   1.000
_cell.length_b   1.000
_cell.length_c   1.000
_cell.angle_alpha   90.00
_cell.angle_beta   90.00
_cell.angle_gamma   90.00
#
_symmetry.space_group_name_H-M   'P 1'
#
loop_
_entity.id
_entity.type
_entity.pdbx_description
1 polymer ?
#
loop_
_entity_poly.entity_id
_entity_poly.type
_entity_poly.pdbx_seq_one_letter_code
_entity_poly.pdbx_strand_id
1 'polypeptide(L)'
;MTTAGLAPSPVLPDRRPRRGIGGAIPARRAAVPRRPWITTVPAPSSGVPSSGALPDAAEPAACSVAAALRTKASAVADAELGRLASRAPGLDSSAREEVRDAVQRVVDAFLEGPLTSLTRHSGSPLGERYADALRALFGLDAGRTA
;
A
#
# COMPACT_ATOMS: atom_id res chain seq x y z
N MET A 1 -32.18 50.14 62.75
CA MET A 1 -32.76 48.81 62.46
C MET A 1 -32.91 48.69 60.95
N THR A 2 -32.15 47.74 60.40
CA THR A 2 -31.82 47.49 58.99
C THR A 2 -33.00 46.92 58.20
N THR A 3 -33.18 47.35 56.93
CA THR A 3 -33.91 46.55 55.94
C THR A 3 -33.03 46.36 54.70
N ALA A 4 -33.09 45.15 54.15
CA ALA A 4 -32.06 44.50 53.35
C ALA A 4 -32.14 44.85 51.86
N GLY A 5 -30.97 45.01 51.25
CA GLY A 5 -30.78 45.24 49.82
C GLY A 5 -31.07 43.98 48.98
N LEU A 6 -31.73 44.23 47.85
CA LEU A 6 -32.02 43.28 46.78
C LEU A 6 -30.75 43.01 45.96
N ALA A 7 -30.23 41.78 46.01
CA ALA A 7 -29.11 41.35 45.17
C ALA A 7 -29.62 40.89 43.78
N PRO A 8 -28.99 41.28 42.66
CA PRO A 8 -29.32 40.75 41.34
C PRO A 8 -28.72 39.36 41.10
N SER A 9 -29.48 38.53 40.38
CA SER A 9 -29.18 37.13 40.00
C SER A 9 -27.86 36.95 39.24
N PRO A 10 -27.17 35.80 39.40
CA PRO A 10 -25.98 35.50 38.61
C PRO A 10 -26.33 35.08 37.18
N VAL A 11 -25.66 35.69 36.21
CA VAL A 11 -25.67 35.32 34.79
C VAL A 11 -24.91 34.00 34.62
N LEU A 12 -25.59 32.99 34.08
CA LEU A 12 -24.99 31.71 33.69
C LEU A 12 -24.13 31.93 32.42
N PRO A 13 -22.88 31.47 32.36
CA PRO A 13 -22.07 31.61 31.15
C PRO A 13 -22.62 30.71 30.02
N ASP A 14 -22.70 31.33 28.84
CA ASP A 14 -23.09 30.77 27.56
C ASP A 14 -22.32 29.47 27.24
N ARG A 15 -23.06 28.37 27.05
CA ARG A 15 -22.49 27.10 26.57
C ARG A 15 -22.20 27.23 25.07
N ARG A 16 -21.02 27.78 24.74
CA ARG A 16 -20.44 27.66 23.40
C ARG A 16 -20.43 26.18 22.99
N PRO A 17 -21.01 25.79 21.83
CA PRO A 17 -20.90 24.43 21.35
C PRO A 17 -19.41 24.12 21.08
N ARG A 18 -18.93 22.99 21.61
CA ARG A 18 -17.64 22.41 21.24
C ARG A 18 -17.65 22.23 19.72
N ARG A 19 -16.86 23.06 19.05
CA ARG A 19 -16.59 22.98 17.61
C ARG A 19 -16.02 21.59 17.35
N GLY A 20 -16.83 20.71 16.76
CA GLY A 20 -16.39 19.40 16.32
C GLY A 20 -15.20 19.56 15.38
N ILE A 21 -14.12 18.83 15.67
CA ILE A 21 -13.07 18.56 14.70
C ILE A 21 -13.65 17.54 13.71
N GLY A 22 -14.68 17.94 12.98
CA GLY A 22 -15.29 17.23 11.87
C GLY A 22 -14.98 18.00 10.60
N GLY A 23 -13.69 18.27 10.36
CA GLY A 23 -13.25 18.71 9.06
C GLY A 23 -13.31 17.49 8.15
N ALA A 24 -14.33 17.41 7.30
CA ALA A 24 -14.33 16.49 6.18
C ALA A 24 -12.97 16.61 5.48
N ILE A 25 -12.18 15.55 5.50
CA ILE A 25 -10.96 15.49 4.68
C ILE A 25 -11.48 15.64 3.25
N PRO A 26 -11.19 16.75 2.55
CA PRO A 26 -11.60 16.85 1.17
C PRO A 26 -10.89 15.73 0.42
N ALA A 27 -11.63 14.98 -0.40
CA ALA A 27 -11.09 14.02 -1.34
C ALA A 27 -10.15 14.74 -2.30
N ARG A 28 -8.90 14.97 -1.86
CA ARG A 28 -7.91 15.65 -2.68
C ARG A 28 -7.39 14.60 -3.64
N ARG A 29 -7.99 14.58 -4.84
CA ARG A 29 -7.45 13.90 -6.02
C ARG A 29 -6.18 14.63 -6.48
N ALA A 30 -5.14 14.54 -5.68
CA ALA A 30 -3.80 14.92 -6.07
C ALA A 30 -3.13 13.68 -6.65
N ALA A 31 -2.89 13.69 -7.95
CA ALA A 31 -1.95 12.76 -8.56
C ALA A 31 -0.59 12.99 -7.88
N VAL A 32 -0.22 12.13 -6.93
CA VAL A 32 1.11 12.12 -6.35
C VAL A 32 2.07 11.80 -7.49
N PRO A 33 3.06 12.65 -7.79
CA PRO A 33 4.00 12.38 -8.88
C PRO A 33 4.70 11.05 -8.59
N ARG A 34 4.56 10.11 -9.52
CA ARG A 34 5.16 8.77 -9.45
C ARG A 34 6.67 8.93 -9.66
N ARG A 35 7.41 9.25 -8.60
CA ARG A 35 8.87 9.06 -8.61
C ARG A 35 9.09 7.55 -8.57
N PRO A 36 9.68 6.92 -9.60
CA PRO A 36 9.94 5.48 -9.57
C PRO A 36 10.92 5.22 -8.41
N TRP A 37 10.47 4.43 -7.44
CA TRP A 37 11.19 4.14 -6.20
C TRP A 37 12.42 3.23 -6.41
N ILE A 38 12.59 2.68 -7.63
CA ILE A 38 13.77 1.94 -8.03
C ILE A 38 14.64 2.84 -8.92
N THR A 39 15.75 3.30 -8.36
CA THR A 39 16.90 3.79 -9.10
C THR A 39 17.43 2.66 -10.00
N THR A 40 17.73 3.00 -11.25
CA THR A 40 18.33 2.11 -12.26
C THR A 40 19.42 1.23 -11.67
N VAL A 41 19.21 -0.09 -11.68
CA VAL A 41 20.30 -1.07 -11.47
C VAL A 41 21.19 -1.01 -12.71
N PRO A 42 22.51 -0.72 -12.60
CA PRO A 42 23.40 -0.76 -13.75
C PRO A 42 23.44 -2.17 -14.33
N ALA A 43 23.36 -2.27 -15.66
CA ALA A 43 23.37 -3.54 -16.37
C ALA A 43 24.67 -4.32 -16.09
N PRO A 44 24.61 -5.64 -15.81
CA PRO A 44 25.82 -6.45 -15.77
C PRO A 44 26.36 -6.60 -17.20
N SER A 45 27.59 -6.12 -17.42
CA SER A 45 28.37 -6.44 -18.62
C SER A 45 28.71 -7.93 -18.61
N SER A 46 27.94 -8.73 -19.34
CA SER A 46 28.31 -10.10 -19.66
C SER A 46 28.06 -10.37 -21.14
N GLY A 47 29.14 -10.48 -21.89
CA GLY A 47 29.13 -11.16 -23.18
C GLY A 47 29.00 -12.66 -22.90
N VAL A 48 27.90 -13.26 -23.35
CA VAL A 48 27.74 -14.72 -23.43
C VAL A 48 27.04 -15.02 -24.77
N PRO A 49 27.56 -15.94 -25.61
CA PRO A 49 26.91 -16.30 -26.86
C PRO A 49 25.64 -17.14 -26.62
N SER A 50 24.65 -16.93 -27.49
CA SER A 50 23.34 -17.60 -27.56
C SER A 50 23.41 -19.13 -27.52
N SER A 51 22.47 -19.76 -26.82
CA SER A 51 22.08 -21.15 -27.08
C SER A 51 20.58 -21.19 -27.37
N GLY A 52 20.22 -21.71 -28.53
CA GLY A 52 18.84 -21.83 -28.98
C GLY A 52 18.02 -22.74 -28.09
N ALA A 53 16.84 -22.26 -27.69
CA ALA A 53 15.71 -23.05 -27.27
C ALA A 53 14.44 -22.23 -27.57
N LEU A 54 13.50 -22.82 -28.29
CA LEU A 54 12.17 -22.24 -28.53
C LEU A 54 11.42 -22.13 -27.18
N PRO A 55 10.96 -20.94 -26.74
CA PRO A 55 10.19 -20.84 -25.51
C PRO A 55 8.68 -20.87 -25.83
N ASP A 56 8.02 -21.99 -25.53
CA ASP A 56 6.55 -22.09 -25.51
C ASP A 56 5.98 -22.30 -24.09
N ALA A 57 6.76 -21.98 -23.04
CA ALA A 57 6.34 -22.19 -21.64
C ALA A 57 6.75 -21.10 -20.64
N ALA A 58 7.30 -19.96 -21.07
CA ALA A 58 7.78 -18.91 -20.15
C ALA A 58 6.68 -17.93 -19.67
N GLU A 59 5.64 -17.70 -20.48
CA GLU A 59 4.48 -16.87 -20.14
C GLU A 59 3.73 -17.29 -18.85
N PRO A 60 3.43 -18.59 -18.60
CA PRO A 60 2.70 -18.99 -17.38
C PRO A 60 3.48 -18.74 -16.09
N ALA A 61 4.82 -18.85 -16.13
CA ALA A 61 5.65 -18.66 -14.95
C ALA A 61 5.64 -17.21 -14.46
N ALA A 62 5.80 -16.23 -15.36
CA ALA A 62 5.76 -14.81 -15.02
C ALA A 62 4.39 -14.38 -14.48
N CYS A 63 3.30 -14.84 -15.11
CA CYS A 63 1.95 -14.58 -14.65
C CYS A 63 1.71 -15.18 -13.24
N SER A 64 2.18 -16.40 -12.98
CA SER A 64 2.05 -17.05 -11.66
C SER A 64 2.76 -16.30 -10.53
N VAL A 65 3.97 -15.80 -10.76
CA VAL A 65 4.73 -15.02 -9.75
C VAL A 65 4.06 -13.68 -9.50
N ALA A 66 3.60 -13.03 -10.56
CA ALA A 66 2.91 -11.75 -10.46
C ALA A 66 1.60 -11.85 -9.66
N ALA A 67 0.86 -12.95 -9.82
CA ALA A 67 -0.34 -13.22 -9.03
C ALA A 67 0.02 -13.46 -7.55
N ALA A 68 0.97 -14.36 -7.27
CA ALA A 68 1.39 -14.68 -5.91
C ALA A 68 1.89 -13.45 -5.13
N LEU A 69 2.64 -12.58 -5.79
CA LEU A 69 3.17 -11.36 -5.18
C LEU A 69 2.05 -10.37 -4.81
N ARG A 70 1.04 -10.20 -5.69
CA ARG A 70 -0.13 -9.38 -5.40
C ARG A 70 -0.93 -9.92 -4.22
N THR A 71 -1.20 -11.22 -4.20
CA THR A 71 -1.89 -11.88 -3.08
C THR A 71 -1.16 -11.66 -1.76
N LYS A 72 0.17 -11.86 -1.74
CA LYS A 72 0.96 -11.64 -0.53
C LYS A 72 0.92 -10.18 -0.08
N ALA A 73 1.04 -9.22 -1.01
CA ALA A 73 1.01 -7.81 -0.67
C ALA A 73 -0.36 -7.37 -0.10
N SER A 74 -1.47 -7.86 -0.67
CA SER A 74 -2.81 -7.64 -0.11
C SER A 74 -2.93 -8.21 1.30
N ALA A 75 -2.45 -9.43 1.53
CA ALA A 75 -2.49 -10.04 2.88
C ALA A 75 -1.71 -9.23 3.92
N VAL A 76 -0.55 -8.67 3.54
CA VAL A 76 0.21 -7.77 4.42
C VAL A 76 -0.56 -6.48 4.67
N ALA A 77 -1.12 -5.86 3.63
CA ALA A 77 -1.90 -4.63 3.77
C ALA A 77 -3.10 -4.82 4.71
N ASP A 78 -3.84 -5.92 4.55
CA ASP A 78 -4.97 -6.27 5.41
C ASP A 78 -4.53 -6.47 6.87
N ALA A 79 -3.40 -7.15 7.09
CA ALA A 79 -2.84 -7.33 8.43
C ALA A 79 -2.45 -6.00 9.08
N GLU A 80 -1.82 -5.08 8.34
CA GLU A 80 -1.46 -3.76 8.87
C GLU A 80 -2.69 -2.88 9.14
N LEU A 81 -3.69 -2.90 8.26
CA LEU A 81 -4.95 -2.19 8.47
C LEU A 81 -5.69 -2.73 9.70
N GLY A 82 -5.64 -4.04 9.94
CA GLY A 82 -6.13 -4.67 11.16
C GLY A 82 -5.41 -4.18 12.42
N ARG A 83 -4.07 -4.13 12.39
CA ARG A 83 -3.27 -3.59 13.51
C ARG A 83 -3.55 -2.12 13.77
N LEU A 84 -3.76 -1.33 12.71
CA LEU A 84 -4.16 0.07 12.83
C LEU A 84 -5.52 0.20 13.50
N ALA A 85 -6.50 -0.64 13.12
CA ALA A 85 -7.82 -0.65 13.74
C ALA A 85 -7.73 -0.93 15.25
N SER A 86 -6.86 -1.86 15.68
CA SER A 86 -6.64 -2.13 17.10
C SER A 86 -5.94 -0.99 17.84
N ARG A 87 -4.98 -0.30 17.19
CA ARG A 87 -4.22 0.82 17.79
C ARG A 87 -4.99 2.13 17.82
N ALA A 88 -5.95 2.32 16.91
CA ALA A 88 -6.70 3.56 16.74
C ALA A 88 -8.22 3.29 16.67
N PRO A 89 -8.84 2.76 17.74
CA PRO A 89 -10.27 2.44 17.74
C PRO A 89 -11.15 3.67 17.54
N GLY A 90 -10.66 4.87 17.88
CA GLY A 90 -11.40 6.14 17.75
C GLY A 90 -11.36 6.79 16.36
N LEU A 91 -10.69 6.19 15.36
CA LEU A 91 -10.70 6.71 13.99
C LEU A 91 -12.12 6.61 13.41
N ASP A 92 -12.62 7.63 12.71
CA ASP A 92 -13.92 7.53 12.04
C ASP A 92 -13.84 6.61 10.80
N SER A 93 -15.01 6.16 10.29
CA SER A 93 -15.08 5.23 9.16
C SER A 93 -14.52 5.81 7.86
N SER A 94 -14.73 7.10 7.60
CA SER A 94 -14.26 7.78 6.38
C SER A 94 -12.73 7.89 6.36
N ALA A 95 -12.12 8.24 7.50
CA ALA A 95 -10.69 8.26 7.67
C ALA A 95 -10.08 6.85 7.53
N ARG A 96 -10.76 5.80 8.03
CA ARG A 96 -10.29 4.40 7.84
C ARG A 96 -10.31 3.99 6.38
N GLU A 97 -11.33 4.39 5.63
CA GLU A 97 -11.41 4.14 4.19
C GLU A 97 -10.31 4.87 3.42
N GLU A 98 -10.07 6.15 3.69
CA GLU A 98 -8.98 6.90 3.03
C GLU A 98 -7.60 6.27 3.33
N VAL A 99 -7.38 5.78 4.56
CA VAL A 99 -6.13 5.07 4.90
C VAL A 99 -6.03 3.74 4.15
N ARG A 100 -7.12 2.97 4.04
CA ARG A 100 -7.14 1.76 3.22
C ARG A 100 -6.77 2.06 1.77
N ASP A 101 -7.37 3.10 1.19
CA ASP A 101 -7.10 3.51 -0.19
C ASP A 101 -5.67 4.04 -0.37
N ALA A 102 -5.13 4.75 0.63
CA ALA A 102 -3.73 5.16 0.63
C ALA A 102 -2.79 3.94 0.67
N VAL A 103 -3.06 2.94 1.51
CA VAL A 103 -2.27 1.71 1.59
C VAL A 103 -2.35 0.93 0.27
N GLN A 104 -3.54 0.78 -0.31
CA GLN A 104 -3.69 0.09 -1.59
C GLN A 104 -2.91 0.81 -2.71
N ARG A 105 -2.98 2.14 -2.77
CA ARG A 105 -2.17 2.94 -3.71
C ARG A 105 -0.67 2.73 -3.50
N VAL A 106 -0.21 2.61 -2.26
CA VAL A 106 1.19 2.28 -1.96
C VAL A 106 1.53 0.89 -2.49
N VAL A 107 0.71 -0.13 -2.21
CA VAL A 107 0.94 -1.49 -2.73
C VAL A 107 1.04 -1.47 -4.25
N ASP A 108 0.11 -0.83 -4.94
CA ASP A 108 0.09 -0.76 -6.40
C ASP A 108 1.35 -0.06 -6.96
N ALA A 109 1.75 1.05 -6.34
CA ALA A 109 2.95 1.78 -6.73
C ALA A 109 4.24 0.98 -6.50
N PHE A 110 4.30 0.21 -5.41
CA PHE A 110 5.44 -0.67 -5.15
C PHE A 110 5.46 -1.84 -6.13
N LEU A 111 4.32 -2.46 -6.44
CA LEU A 111 4.29 -3.64 -7.31
C LEU A 111 4.49 -3.32 -8.79
N GLU A 112 4.20 -2.11 -9.26
CA GLU A 112 4.39 -1.76 -10.67
C GLU A 112 5.83 -2.01 -11.15
N GLY A 113 6.85 -1.50 -10.45
CA GLY A 113 8.26 -1.59 -10.89
C GLY A 113 8.78 -3.03 -11.06
N PRO A 114 8.64 -3.90 -10.04
CA PRO A 114 9.00 -5.31 -10.13
C PRO A 114 8.22 -6.05 -11.21
N LEU A 115 6.91 -5.82 -11.33
CA LEU A 115 6.08 -6.52 -12.30
C LEU A 115 6.38 -6.11 -13.73
N THR A 116 6.57 -4.82 -14.01
CA THR A 116 7.03 -4.36 -15.33
C THR A 116 8.41 -4.93 -15.66
N SER A 117 9.32 -5.01 -14.68
CA SER A 117 10.64 -5.60 -14.89
C SER A 117 10.55 -7.11 -15.19
N LEU A 118 9.64 -7.84 -14.55
CA LEU A 118 9.39 -9.25 -14.84
C LEU A 118 8.83 -9.45 -16.26
N THR A 119 7.80 -8.68 -16.64
CA THR A 119 7.20 -8.76 -17.99
C THR A 119 8.20 -8.39 -19.08
N ARG A 120 9.05 -7.36 -18.87
CA ARG A 120 10.06 -6.96 -19.87
C ARG A 120 11.08 -8.06 -20.19
N HIS A 121 11.31 -8.99 -19.27
CA HIS A 121 12.28 -10.07 -19.44
C HIS A 121 11.60 -11.44 -19.63
N SER A 122 10.26 -11.50 -19.79
CA SER A 122 9.56 -12.77 -20.01
C SER A 122 10.09 -13.46 -21.28
N GLY A 123 10.11 -14.80 -21.28
CA GLY A 123 10.67 -15.57 -22.39
C GLY A 123 12.20 -15.57 -22.48
N SER A 124 12.91 -14.99 -21.51
CA SER A 124 14.37 -14.99 -21.47
C SER A 124 14.94 -15.72 -20.24
N PRO A 125 16.17 -16.28 -20.32
CA PRO A 125 16.87 -16.84 -19.16
C PRO A 125 17.13 -15.83 -18.04
N LEU A 126 17.09 -14.52 -18.33
CA LEU A 126 17.18 -13.47 -17.33
C LEU A 126 15.84 -13.29 -16.58
N GLY A 127 14.72 -13.39 -17.30
CA GLY A 127 13.37 -13.33 -16.71
C GLY A 127 13.08 -14.50 -15.80
N GLU A 128 13.53 -15.71 -16.16
CA GLU A 128 13.43 -16.90 -15.30
C GLU A 128 14.20 -16.71 -13.99
N ARG A 129 15.46 -16.25 -14.07
CA ARG A 129 16.27 -15.94 -12.88
C ARG A 129 15.66 -14.82 -12.02
N TYR A 130 15.08 -13.81 -12.66
CA TYR A 130 14.39 -12.74 -11.94
C TYR A 130 13.12 -13.26 -11.24
N ALA A 131 12.36 -14.14 -11.89
CA ALA A 131 11.20 -14.80 -11.30
C ALA A 131 11.59 -15.64 -10.08
N ASP A 132 12.67 -16.41 -10.15
CA ASP A 132 13.18 -17.20 -9.03
C ASP A 132 13.66 -16.32 -7.87
N ALA A 133 14.36 -15.22 -8.17
CA ALA A 133 14.77 -14.24 -7.16
C ALA A 133 13.56 -13.61 -6.45
N LEU A 134 12.49 -13.28 -7.18
CA LEU A 134 11.25 -12.78 -6.59
C LEU A 134 10.56 -13.84 -5.72
N ARG A 135 10.54 -15.11 -6.15
CA ARG A 135 10.00 -16.21 -5.34
C ARG A 135 10.76 -16.34 -4.01
N ALA A 136 12.09 -16.32 -4.05
CA ALA A 136 12.92 -16.41 -2.86
C ALA A 136 12.79 -15.19 -1.94
N LEU A 137 12.89 -13.97 -2.49
CA LEU A 137 12.86 -12.72 -1.73
C LEU A 137 11.53 -12.53 -0.98
N PHE A 138 10.42 -12.92 -1.61
CA PHE A 138 9.08 -12.76 -1.03
C PHE A 138 8.52 -14.06 -0.45
N GLY A 139 9.27 -15.16 -0.47
CA GLY A 139 8.82 -16.48 0.00
C GLY A 139 7.49 -16.89 -0.65
N LEU A 140 7.43 -16.88 -1.98
CA LEU A 140 6.20 -17.16 -2.75
C LEU A 140 5.95 -18.66 -2.98
N ASP A 141 6.89 -19.54 -2.64
CA ASP A 141 6.82 -20.99 -2.88
C ASP A 141 5.91 -21.75 -1.92
N ALA A 142 5.32 -21.07 -0.94
CA ALA A 142 4.37 -21.64 0.02
C ALA A 142 3.10 -22.23 -0.65
N GLY A 143 2.87 -21.96 -1.94
CA GLY A 143 1.77 -22.54 -2.73
C GLY A 143 2.15 -23.69 -3.67
N ARG A 144 3.43 -24.10 -3.74
CA ARG A 144 3.88 -25.23 -4.59
C ARG A 144 4.06 -26.54 -3.81
N THR A 145 3.93 -26.48 -2.49
CA THR A 145 4.01 -27.65 -1.60
C THR A 145 2.61 -28.07 -1.15
N ALA A 146 1.89 -28.74 -2.04
CA ALA A 146 0.82 -29.71 -1.76
C ALA A 146 0.35 -30.34 -3.09
#